data_AF-A0A9W8XYT4-F1
#
_entry.id   AF-A0A9W8XYT4-F1
#
_cell.length_a   1.000
_cell.length_b   1.000
_cell.length_c   1.000
_cell.angle_alpha   90.00
_cell.angle_beta   90.00
_cell.angle_gamma   90.00
#
_symmetry.space_group_name_H-M   'P 1'
#
loop_
_entity.id
_entity.type
_entity.pdbx_description
1 polymer ?
#
loop_
_entity_poly.entity_id
_entity_poly.type
_entity_poly.pdbx_seq_one_letter_code
_entity_poly.pdbx_strand_id
1 'polypeptide(L)'
;MKAKAIDRMIEEKIIYAELRPMLLDKSIPSNDGKSIIDNPSQMRLIIKGVQEKQAELKKKGELDKFPFGLKIVYCTPRSINKALMRTEMKQCIELKIQFPDLICGKRNALGIHDTYHSLTLSGFDLVGAEDRPNHIGFYKEELVAFRKACDQKGLDLPFLFHAGETLLDTGGSTDPANSNLYDAVLLNSKRIGHGFALMKHPHLVEKFKKTDTSPGICVELCPISNELLHLCRNIKEHPFPELLAAGIPCTVNSDNPSLFSNSMSHEFYQIMVGAPTMSLSSWKQLARWSIEYSCLKPQQQAEGLKLLDDSWREFCQQVVHEYEPLMVSKESDAIDEAKAEEAYPKRVPTTA
;
A
#
# COMPACT_ATOMS: atom_id res chain seq x y z
N MET A 1 -25.39 2.84 -2.52
CA MET A 1 -24.46 3.95 -2.19
C MET A 1 -23.60 4.19 -3.41
N LYS A 2 -23.32 5.44 -3.82
CA LYS A 2 -22.34 5.68 -4.90
C LYS A 2 -20.94 5.33 -4.40
N ALA A 3 -20.10 4.73 -5.23
CA ALA A 3 -18.80 4.20 -4.87
C ALA A 3 -17.72 5.30 -4.76
N LYS A 4 -17.98 6.36 -3.98
CA LYS A 4 -17.17 7.58 -3.91
C LYS A 4 -15.66 7.36 -3.71
N ALA A 5 -15.28 6.32 -2.96
CA ALA A 5 -13.88 5.95 -2.77
C ALA A 5 -13.22 5.44 -4.07
N ILE A 6 -13.93 4.62 -4.85
CA ILE A 6 -13.47 4.12 -6.15
C ILE A 6 -13.50 5.25 -7.19
N ASP A 7 -14.51 6.13 -7.14
CA ASP A 7 -14.56 7.33 -7.98
C ASP A 7 -13.29 8.18 -7.78
N ARG A 8 -12.93 8.48 -6.52
CA ARG A 8 -11.72 9.23 -6.16
C ARG A 8 -10.42 8.49 -6.55
N MET A 9 -10.38 7.16 -6.43
CA MET A 9 -9.24 6.36 -6.91
C MET A 9 -9.02 6.52 -8.41
N ILE A 10 -10.09 6.47 -9.20
CA ILE A 10 -10.04 6.64 -10.67
C ILE A 10 -9.62 8.07 -11.05
N GLU A 11 -10.09 9.08 -10.33
CA GLU A 11 -9.68 10.49 -10.49
C GLU A 11 -8.16 10.64 -10.26
N GLU A 12 -7.63 10.01 -9.21
CA GLU A 12 -6.18 9.93 -8.87
C GLU A 12 -5.41 8.88 -9.70
N LYS A 13 -5.98 8.36 -10.80
CA LYS A 13 -5.38 7.39 -11.74
C LYS A 13 -4.96 6.04 -11.13
N ILE A 14 -5.57 5.65 -10.01
CA ILE A 14 -5.29 4.40 -9.28
C ILE A 14 -6.08 3.25 -9.91
N ILE A 15 -5.39 2.38 -10.66
CA ILE A 15 -5.99 1.21 -11.35
C ILE A 15 -6.27 0.00 -10.44
N TYR A 16 -5.71 0.00 -9.22
CA TYR A 16 -5.80 -1.11 -8.25
C TYR A 16 -5.50 -0.62 -6.83
N ALA A 17 -6.14 -1.21 -5.81
CA ALA A 17 -5.86 -0.91 -4.40
C ALA A 17 -5.88 -2.17 -3.50
N GLU A 18 -4.99 -2.19 -2.51
CA GLU A 18 -5.04 -3.10 -1.35
C GLU A 18 -5.42 -2.28 -0.12
N LEU A 19 -6.61 -2.51 0.43
CA LEU A 19 -7.15 -1.71 1.54
C LEU A 19 -7.02 -2.45 2.87
N ARG A 20 -6.78 -1.68 3.93
CA ARG A 20 -6.62 -2.11 5.32
C ARG A 20 -7.82 -1.72 6.20
N PRO A 21 -9.06 -2.18 5.93
CA PRO A 21 -10.20 -1.82 6.77
C PRO A 21 -10.08 -2.47 8.15
N MET A 22 -10.40 -1.70 9.19
CA MET A 22 -10.66 -2.24 10.51
C MET A 22 -11.97 -3.05 10.49
N LEU A 23 -11.89 -4.37 10.66
CA LEU A 23 -13.04 -5.28 10.71
C LEU A 23 -13.34 -5.75 12.16
N LEU A 24 -13.00 -4.92 13.14
CA LEU A 24 -13.24 -5.14 14.57
C LEU A 24 -14.73 -5.15 14.90
N ASP A 25 -15.45 -4.16 14.40
CA ASP A 25 -16.91 -4.14 14.48
C ASP A 25 -17.43 -5.24 13.54
N LYS A 26 -17.71 -6.41 14.14
CA LYS A 26 -18.13 -7.63 13.43
C LYS A 26 -19.43 -7.48 12.67
N SER A 27 -20.06 -6.33 12.82
CA SER A 27 -21.19 -5.87 12.06
C SER A 27 -21.31 -4.35 12.05
N ILE A 28 -21.89 -3.81 10.99
CA ILE A 28 -22.35 -2.41 10.90
C ILE A 28 -23.89 -2.37 10.86
N PRO A 29 -24.54 -1.28 11.31
CA PRO A 29 -25.98 -1.11 11.15
C PRO A 29 -26.35 -0.95 9.67
N SER A 30 -27.56 -1.40 9.29
CA SER A 30 -28.15 -1.08 7.98
C SER A 30 -28.52 0.39 7.86
N ASN A 31 -28.69 0.87 6.61
CA ASN A 31 -29.02 2.27 6.32
C ASN A 31 -30.32 2.78 6.97
N ASP A 32 -31.25 1.87 7.32
CA ASP A 32 -32.50 2.16 8.01
C ASP A 32 -32.42 1.98 9.54
N GLY A 33 -31.27 1.54 10.06
CA GLY A 33 -31.03 1.26 11.48
C GLY A 33 -31.73 0.02 12.03
N LYS A 34 -32.43 -0.78 11.21
CA LYS A 34 -33.29 -1.88 11.68
C LYS A 34 -32.63 -3.25 11.68
N SER A 35 -31.50 -3.40 11.01
CA SER A 35 -30.81 -4.68 10.88
C SER A 35 -29.29 -4.51 11.00
N ILE A 36 -28.62 -5.65 11.12
CA ILE A 36 -27.18 -5.74 11.38
C ILE A 36 -26.53 -6.46 10.20
N ILE A 37 -25.50 -5.84 9.62
CA ILE A 37 -24.76 -6.34 8.46
C ILE A 37 -23.45 -6.95 8.95
N ASP A 38 -23.41 -8.28 9.03
CA ASP A 38 -22.24 -9.05 9.48
C ASP A 38 -21.02 -8.91 8.55
N ASN A 39 -19.83 -9.28 9.04
CA ASN A 39 -18.58 -9.22 8.27
C ASN A 39 -18.68 -9.91 6.88
N PRO A 40 -19.24 -11.12 6.71
CA PRO A 40 -19.49 -11.70 5.39
C PRO A 40 -20.39 -10.86 4.48
N SER A 41 -21.43 -10.22 5.01
CA SER A 41 -22.31 -9.34 4.21
C SER A 41 -21.63 -8.02 3.87
N GLN A 42 -20.78 -7.48 4.74
CA GLN A 42 -19.90 -6.35 4.39
C GLN A 42 -18.97 -6.69 3.22
N MET A 43 -18.34 -7.88 3.22
CA MET A 43 -17.51 -8.33 2.08
C MET A 43 -18.33 -8.44 0.78
N ARG A 44 -19.58 -8.95 0.84
CA ARG A 44 -20.49 -8.98 -0.32
C ARG A 44 -20.85 -7.58 -0.82
N LEU A 45 -21.03 -6.60 0.07
CA LEU A 45 -21.28 -5.20 -0.32
C LEU A 45 -20.08 -4.57 -1.02
N ILE A 46 -18.86 -4.84 -0.56
CA ILE A 46 -17.62 -4.39 -1.20
C ILE A 46 -17.52 -4.99 -2.62
N ILE A 47 -17.68 -6.31 -2.76
CA ILE A 47 -17.67 -6.99 -4.07
C ILE A 47 -18.71 -6.40 -5.00
N LYS A 48 -19.95 -6.21 -4.52
CA LYS A 48 -21.04 -5.61 -5.29
C LYS A 48 -20.68 -4.20 -5.77
N GLY A 49 -20.15 -3.34 -4.90
CA GLY A 49 -19.77 -1.98 -5.27
C GLY A 49 -18.65 -1.94 -6.33
N VAL A 50 -17.66 -2.83 -6.24
CA VAL A 50 -16.61 -2.99 -7.25
C VAL A 50 -17.21 -3.47 -8.58
N GLN A 51 -18.05 -4.51 -8.56
CA GLN A 51 -18.68 -5.06 -9.76
C GLN A 51 -19.61 -4.07 -10.45
N GLU A 52 -20.42 -3.32 -9.70
CA GLU A 52 -21.27 -2.25 -10.21
C GLU A 52 -20.42 -1.17 -10.91
N LYS A 53 -19.29 -0.77 -10.31
CA LYS A 53 -18.40 0.23 -10.89
C LYS A 53 -17.67 -0.27 -12.14
N GLN A 54 -17.16 -1.50 -12.13
CA GLN A 54 -16.53 -2.10 -13.30
C GLN A 54 -17.53 -2.33 -14.45
N ALA A 55 -18.78 -2.65 -14.14
CA ALA A 55 -19.85 -2.73 -15.14
C ALA A 55 -20.23 -1.35 -15.70
N GLU A 56 -20.20 -0.28 -14.89
CA GLU A 56 -20.35 1.10 -15.34
C GLU A 56 -19.23 1.50 -16.32
N LEU A 57 -17.97 1.30 -15.93
CA LEU A 57 -16.80 1.60 -16.76
C LEU A 57 -16.79 0.79 -18.06
N LYS A 58 -17.08 -0.51 -18.00
CA LYS A 58 -17.16 -1.38 -19.18
C LYS A 58 -18.21 -0.91 -20.19
N LYS A 59 -19.35 -0.36 -19.75
CA LYS A 59 -20.37 0.23 -20.64
C LYS A 59 -19.90 1.52 -21.32
N LYS A 60 -18.95 2.24 -20.73
CA LYS A 60 -18.33 3.45 -21.29
C LYS A 60 -17.09 3.17 -22.15
N GLY A 61 -16.58 1.93 -22.13
CA GLY A 61 -15.30 1.58 -22.74
C GLY A 61 -14.07 1.93 -21.90
N GLU A 62 -14.25 2.21 -20.61
CA GLU A 62 -13.24 2.78 -19.69
C GLU A 62 -12.78 1.79 -18.60
N LEU A 63 -12.85 0.48 -18.86
CA LEU A 63 -12.54 -0.55 -17.86
C LEU A 63 -11.05 -0.55 -17.44
N ASP A 64 -10.17 -0.11 -18.33
CA ASP A 64 -8.74 0.15 -18.14
C ASP A 64 -8.43 1.12 -17.00
N LYS A 65 -9.38 2.00 -16.63
CA LYS A 65 -9.24 2.91 -15.49
C LYS A 65 -9.35 2.20 -14.13
N PHE A 66 -9.99 1.03 -14.05
CA PHE A 66 -10.09 0.23 -12.81
C PHE A 66 -10.30 -1.28 -13.09
N PRO A 67 -9.36 -1.95 -13.78
CA PRO A 67 -9.57 -3.28 -14.34
C PRO A 67 -9.46 -4.39 -13.28
N PHE A 68 -8.67 -4.18 -12.22
CA PHE A 68 -8.36 -5.22 -11.23
C PHE A 68 -9.23 -5.19 -9.98
N GLY A 69 -10.03 -4.13 -9.80
CA GLY A 69 -10.83 -3.93 -8.60
C GLY A 69 -9.95 -3.56 -7.40
N LEU A 70 -10.32 -4.07 -6.21
CA LEU A 70 -9.54 -3.91 -4.99
C LEU A 70 -9.41 -5.26 -4.26
N LYS A 71 -8.43 -5.36 -3.35
CA LYS A 71 -8.33 -6.45 -2.38
C LYS A 71 -8.29 -5.92 -0.96
N ILE A 72 -8.60 -6.80 0.00
CA ILE A 72 -8.64 -6.49 1.43
C ILE A 72 -7.50 -7.21 2.15
N VAL A 73 -6.72 -6.46 2.91
CA VAL A 73 -5.80 -6.94 3.94
C VAL A 73 -6.58 -6.98 5.25
N TYR A 74 -6.68 -8.16 5.89
CA TYR A 74 -7.39 -8.28 7.15
C TYR A 74 -6.54 -7.67 8.26
N CYS A 75 -7.03 -6.60 8.88
CA CYS A 75 -6.28 -5.83 9.86
C CYS A 75 -6.84 -6.03 11.27
N THR A 76 -5.93 -6.20 12.23
CA THR A 76 -6.25 -6.37 13.64
C THR A 76 -5.46 -5.37 14.47
N PRO A 77 -6.07 -4.64 15.42
CA PRO A 77 -5.33 -3.71 16.27
C PRO A 77 -4.33 -4.46 17.16
N ARG A 78 -3.10 -3.95 17.28
CA ARG A 78 -2.10 -4.47 18.23
C ARG A 78 -2.42 -4.19 19.71
N SER A 79 -3.50 -3.47 20.02
CA SER A 79 -3.91 -3.18 21.40
C SER A 79 -4.69 -4.30 22.10
N ILE A 80 -5.14 -5.35 21.38
CA ILE A 80 -6.00 -6.40 21.96
C ILE A 80 -5.19 -7.53 22.62
N ASN A 81 -5.81 -8.21 23.59
CA ASN A 81 -5.19 -9.38 24.22
C ASN A 81 -5.09 -10.58 23.25
N LYS A 82 -4.22 -11.55 23.60
CA LYS A 82 -3.98 -12.77 22.82
C LYS A 82 -5.25 -13.61 22.56
N ALA A 83 -6.23 -13.64 23.46
CA ALA A 83 -7.45 -14.42 23.27
C ALA A 83 -8.34 -13.83 22.16
N LEU A 84 -8.45 -12.50 22.12
CA LEU A 84 -9.10 -11.79 21.02
C LEU A 84 -8.31 -11.96 19.72
N MET A 85 -6.97 -11.79 19.73
CA MET A 85 -6.12 -12.00 18.55
C MET A 85 -6.33 -13.37 17.89
N ARG A 86 -6.43 -14.45 18.68
CA ARG A 86 -6.75 -15.81 18.20
C ARG A 86 -8.13 -15.92 17.56
N THR A 87 -9.08 -15.07 17.93
CA THR A 87 -10.43 -15.00 17.33
C THR A 87 -10.39 -14.27 16.00
N GLU A 88 -9.68 -13.14 15.93
CA GLU A 88 -9.45 -12.37 14.71
C GLU A 88 -8.75 -13.21 13.63
N MET A 89 -7.73 -13.96 14.01
CA MET A 89 -7.02 -14.91 13.14
C MET A 89 -7.93 -16.02 12.59
N LYS A 90 -8.86 -16.56 13.39
CA LYS A 90 -9.85 -17.54 12.91
C LYS A 90 -10.82 -16.92 11.91
N GLN A 91 -11.33 -15.72 12.20
CA GLN A 91 -12.21 -14.98 11.29
C GLN A 91 -11.52 -14.62 9.97
N CYS A 92 -10.23 -14.26 10.01
CA CYS A 92 -9.43 -14.02 8.81
C CYS A 92 -9.39 -15.27 7.90
N ILE A 93 -9.14 -16.45 8.48
CA ILE A 93 -9.19 -17.74 7.78
C ILE A 93 -10.61 -18.01 7.21
N GLU A 94 -11.66 -17.80 7.99
CA GLU A 94 -13.05 -18.01 7.57
C GLU A 94 -13.47 -17.09 6.42
N LEU A 95 -13.11 -15.80 6.48
CA LEU A 95 -13.34 -14.85 5.39
C LEU A 95 -12.51 -15.19 4.15
N LYS A 96 -11.26 -15.68 4.31
CA LYS A 96 -10.46 -16.11 3.15
C LYS A 96 -11.05 -17.33 2.45
N ILE A 97 -11.63 -18.26 3.19
CA ILE A 97 -12.34 -19.43 2.62
C ILE A 97 -13.58 -18.99 1.83
N GLN A 98 -14.35 -18.04 2.37
CA GLN A 98 -15.59 -17.53 1.75
C GLN A 98 -15.33 -16.58 0.56
N PHE A 99 -14.28 -15.75 0.63
CA PHE A 99 -14.00 -14.68 -0.33
C PHE A 99 -12.54 -14.75 -0.85
N PRO A 100 -12.16 -15.84 -1.53
CA PRO A 100 -10.77 -16.14 -1.85
C PRO A 100 -10.10 -15.16 -2.83
N ASP A 101 -10.88 -14.43 -3.64
CA ASP A 101 -10.34 -13.40 -4.55
C ASP A 101 -10.40 -11.97 -3.98
N LEU A 102 -11.21 -11.70 -2.95
CA LEU A 102 -11.34 -10.36 -2.34
C LEU A 102 -10.31 -10.15 -1.23
N ILE A 103 -10.26 -11.04 -0.23
CA ILE A 103 -9.14 -11.03 0.72
C ILE A 103 -7.88 -11.25 -0.12
N CYS A 104 -6.82 -10.46 0.13
CA CYS A 104 -5.60 -10.43 -0.66
C CYS A 104 -5.14 -11.85 -1.07
N GLY A 105 -4.46 -12.04 -2.20
CA GLY A 105 -3.74 -13.30 -2.50
C GLY A 105 -4.54 -14.51 -3.06
N LYS A 106 -3.89 -15.69 -3.10
CA LYS A 106 -4.22 -16.91 -3.83
C LYS A 106 -4.84 -18.01 -2.94
N ARG A 107 -5.67 -18.85 -3.53
CA ARG A 107 -6.11 -20.15 -2.98
C ARG A 107 -5.48 -21.25 -3.84
N ASN A 108 -4.69 -22.14 -3.25
CA ASN A 108 -4.10 -23.24 -4.01
C ASN A 108 -5.16 -24.32 -4.24
N ALA A 109 -5.57 -24.49 -5.50
CA ALA A 109 -6.31 -25.68 -5.91
C ALA A 109 -5.29 -26.82 -6.10
N LEU A 110 -5.33 -27.80 -5.19
CA LEU A 110 -4.43 -28.96 -5.07
C LEU A 110 -3.00 -28.62 -4.60
N GLY A 111 -2.48 -29.47 -3.71
CA GLY A 111 -1.24 -29.27 -2.95
C GLY A 111 0.03 -29.54 -3.76
N ILE A 112 0.29 -28.74 -4.79
CA ILE A 112 1.59 -28.70 -5.47
C ILE A 112 2.45 -27.64 -4.78
N HIS A 113 3.42 -28.10 -3.98
CA HIS A 113 4.51 -27.25 -3.51
C HIS A 113 5.49 -27.03 -4.67
N ASP A 114 5.43 -25.85 -5.30
CA ASP A 114 6.46 -25.44 -6.24
C ASP A 114 7.73 -25.03 -5.46
N THR A 115 8.77 -25.85 -5.59
CA THR A 115 10.00 -25.81 -4.77
C THR A 115 10.87 -24.57 -4.98
N TYR A 116 10.53 -23.68 -5.92
CA TYR A 116 11.21 -22.40 -6.11
C TYR A 116 10.29 -21.16 -5.95
N HIS A 117 9.01 -21.34 -5.60
CA HIS A 117 8.03 -20.24 -5.45
C HIS A 117 7.06 -20.45 -4.26
N SER A 118 7.55 -21.03 -3.17
CA SER A 118 6.80 -21.29 -1.92
C SER A 118 6.55 -20.04 -1.05
N LEU A 119 6.25 -18.89 -1.68
CA LEU A 119 5.72 -17.68 -1.05
C LEU A 119 4.38 -17.36 -1.71
N THR A 120 3.38 -18.12 -1.30
CA THR A 120 1.99 -17.90 -1.65
C THR A 120 1.47 -16.61 -0.99
N LEU A 121 0.25 -16.15 -1.35
CA LEU A 121 -0.26 -14.83 -0.89
C LEU A 121 -1.66 -14.93 -0.22
N SER A 122 -1.91 -14.23 0.90
CA SER A 122 -3.09 -13.42 1.34
C SER A 122 -2.84 -12.51 2.57
N GLY A 123 -3.33 -11.27 2.57
CA GLY A 123 -2.91 -10.26 3.57
C GLY A 123 -3.54 -10.37 4.98
N PHE A 124 -2.69 -10.52 6.01
CA PHE A 124 -2.99 -10.20 7.42
C PHE A 124 -2.02 -9.13 7.95
N ASP A 125 -2.50 -8.22 8.81
CA ASP A 125 -1.71 -7.10 9.35
C ASP A 125 -2.11 -6.74 10.81
N LEU A 126 -1.15 -6.17 11.55
CA LEU A 126 -1.29 -5.64 12.90
C LEU A 126 -1.22 -4.11 12.87
N VAL A 127 -2.35 -3.42 13.08
CA VAL A 127 -2.47 -1.96 12.95
C VAL A 127 -2.56 -1.23 14.29
N GLY A 128 -2.44 0.10 14.27
CA GLY A 128 -2.49 0.96 15.46
C GLY A 128 -1.10 1.26 16.05
N ALA A 129 -1.04 2.28 16.91
CA ALA A 129 0.19 2.91 17.38
C ALA A 129 1.30 1.92 17.80
N GLU A 130 2.41 1.94 17.06
CA GLU A 130 3.51 0.99 17.17
C GLU A 130 4.35 1.16 18.44
N ASP A 131 4.46 2.39 18.97
CA ASP A 131 5.16 2.70 20.23
C ASP A 131 4.41 2.27 21.51
N ARG A 132 3.31 1.52 21.39
CA ARG A 132 2.57 0.95 22.52
C ARG A 132 2.95 -0.52 22.76
N PRO A 133 2.75 -1.05 23.98
CA PRO A 133 2.95 -2.47 24.26
C PRO A 133 2.21 -3.37 23.28
N ASN A 134 2.79 -4.56 23.03
CA ASN A 134 2.42 -5.57 22.01
C ASN A 134 3.02 -5.31 20.61
N HIS A 135 4.35 -5.39 20.51
CA HIS A 135 5.06 -5.65 19.24
C HIS A 135 4.64 -6.99 18.60
N ILE A 136 5.05 -7.22 17.35
CA ILE A 136 4.73 -8.43 16.58
C ILE A 136 5.12 -9.71 17.36
N GLY A 137 6.34 -9.74 17.94
CA GLY A 137 6.84 -10.84 18.77
C GLY A 137 6.04 -11.14 20.04
N PHE A 138 5.23 -10.20 20.57
CA PHE A 138 4.28 -10.49 21.64
C PHE A 138 3.28 -11.57 21.21
N TYR A 139 2.85 -11.55 19.94
CA TYR A 139 1.93 -12.50 19.33
C TYR A 139 2.62 -13.67 18.63
N LYS A 140 3.92 -13.93 18.86
CA LYS A 140 4.69 -14.94 18.12
C LYS A 140 4.05 -16.34 18.07
N GLU A 141 3.49 -16.80 19.20
CA GLU A 141 2.81 -18.10 19.28
C GLU A 141 1.53 -18.12 18.44
N GLU A 142 0.73 -17.05 18.53
CA GLU A 142 -0.49 -16.86 17.74
C GLU A 142 -0.19 -16.78 16.24
N LEU A 143 0.83 -16.03 15.84
CA LEU A 143 1.23 -15.81 14.44
C LEU A 143 1.80 -17.09 13.80
N VAL A 144 2.62 -17.85 14.53
CA VAL A 144 3.12 -19.17 14.07
C VAL A 144 1.99 -20.20 14.00
N ALA A 145 1.07 -20.22 14.98
CA ALA A 145 -0.11 -21.09 14.93
C ALA A 145 -1.05 -20.73 13.76
N PHE A 146 -1.23 -19.44 13.47
CA PHE A 146 -2.01 -18.95 12.33
C PHE A 146 -1.39 -19.38 11.01
N ARG A 147 -0.08 -19.16 10.79
CA ARG A 147 0.66 -19.65 9.61
C ARG A 147 0.38 -21.15 9.37
N LYS A 148 0.66 -21.97 10.39
CA LYS A 148 0.44 -23.42 10.33
C LYS A 148 -1.02 -23.81 10.03
N ALA A 149 -1.99 -23.08 10.58
CA ALA A 149 -3.41 -23.33 10.32
C ALA A 149 -3.84 -22.93 8.90
N CYS A 150 -3.17 -21.96 8.28
CA CYS A 150 -3.36 -21.62 6.87
C CYS A 150 -2.79 -22.73 5.98
N ASP A 151 -1.51 -23.09 6.20
CA ASP A 151 -0.79 -24.12 5.45
C ASP A 151 -1.57 -25.45 5.43
N GLN A 152 -2.05 -25.89 6.61
CA GLN A 152 -2.89 -27.09 6.77
C GLN A 152 -4.21 -27.06 5.99
N LYS A 153 -4.71 -25.88 5.61
CA LYS A 153 -5.95 -25.69 4.86
C LYS A 153 -5.71 -25.45 3.36
N GLY A 154 -4.45 -25.45 2.90
CA GLY A 154 -4.10 -25.00 1.54
C GLY A 154 -4.47 -23.53 1.28
N LEU A 155 -4.70 -22.78 2.36
CA LEU A 155 -4.82 -21.33 2.32
C LEU A 155 -3.42 -20.78 2.46
N ASP A 156 -3.11 -19.76 1.70
CA ASP A 156 -1.99 -18.94 2.06
C ASP A 156 -2.46 -17.62 2.65
N LEU A 157 -1.76 -17.12 3.68
CA LEU A 157 -1.83 -15.74 4.16
C LEU A 157 -0.43 -15.18 4.64
N PRO A 158 0.49 -14.50 3.89
CA PRO A 158 1.68 -13.92 4.50
C PRO A 158 1.28 -12.60 5.17
N PHE A 159 2.21 -12.09 5.94
CA PHE A 159 1.98 -10.84 6.64
C PHE A 159 2.29 -9.64 5.74
N LEU A 160 1.61 -8.53 6.04
CA LEU A 160 1.81 -7.22 5.42
C LEU A 160 1.98 -6.18 6.54
N PHE A 161 2.85 -6.51 7.51
CA PHE A 161 2.91 -5.83 8.79
C PHE A 161 3.27 -4.35 8.68
N HIS A 162 2.54 -3.50 9.40
CA HIS A 162 3.10 -2.23 9.90
C HIS A 162 4.26 -2.54 10.84
N ALA A 163 5.47 -2.11 10.48
CA ALA A 163 6.66 -2.29 11.29
C ALA A 163 7.68 -1.16 11.03
N GLY A 164 8.31 -0.69 12.10
CA GLY A 164 9.27 0.41 12.05
C GLY A 164 8.63 1.78 11.86
N GLU A 165 7.31 1.96 12.07
CA GLU A 165 6.65 3.29 12.12
C GLU A 165 6.95 3.98 13.47
N THR A 166 8.22 4.25 13.74
CA THR A 166 8.72 4.70 15.04
C THR A 166 10.11 5.32 14.93
N LEU A 167 10.52 6.07 15.96
CA LEU A 167 11.86 6.66 16.06
C LEU A 167 12.94 5.69 16.58
N LEU A 168 12.60 4.55 17.19
CA LEU A 168 13.60 3.67 17.82
C LEU A 168 13.47 2.16 17.51
N ASP A 169 12.33 1.68 17.01
CA ASP A 169 12.01 0.24 16.80
C ASP A 169 12.43 -0.69 17.96
N THR A 170 12.02 -0.29 19.16
CA THR A 170 12.09 -1.09 20.39
C THR A 170 10.76 -1.79 20.71
N GLY A 171 9.90 -1.97 19.69
CA GLY A 171 8.66 -2.74 19.81
C GLY A 171 7.67 -2.18 20.84
N GLY A 172 7.59 -0.85 20.95
CA GLY A 172 6.79 -0.16 21.96
C GLY A 172 7.23 -0.44 23.41
N SER A 173 8.51 -0.81 23.59
CA SER A 173 9.13 -1.14 24.87
C SER A 173 10.44 -0.37 25.09
N THR A 174 11.05 -0.51 26.27
CA THR A 174 12.40 0.01 26.54
C THR A 174 13.51 -1.00 26.21
N ASP A 175 13.16 -2.20 25.73
CA ASP A 175 14.09 -3.28 25.45
C ASP A 175 14.39 -3.34 23.93
N PRO A 176 15.63 -3.04 23.50
CA PRO A 176 16.01 -3.02 22.09
C PRO A 176 16.07 -4.42 21.45
N ALA A 177 15.87 -5.51 22.20
CA ALA A 177 15.72 -6.84 21.63
C ALA A 177 14.33 -7.05 20.97
N ASN A 178 13.32 -6.25 21.34
CA ASN A 178 12.00 -6.30 20.71
C ASN A 178 11.98 -5.36 19.50
N SER A 179 12.08 -5.87 18.28
CA SER A 179 12.00 -5.06 17.05
C SER A 179 10.95 -5.63 16.12
N ASN A 180 10.01 -4.79 15.70
CA ASN A 180 8.97 -5.19 14.77
C ASN A 180 9.57 -5.47 13.38
N LEU A 181 10.64 -4.77 12.98
CA LEU A 181 11.30 -5.02 11.70
C LEU A 181 11.98 -6.41 11.68
N TYR A 182 12.70 -6.79 12.75
CA TYR A 182 13.27 -8.13 12.85
C TYR A 182 12.18 -9.22 12.92
N ASP A 183 11.14 -9.04 13.75
CA ASP A 183 10.02 -9.99 13.87
C ASP A 183 9.29 -10.17 12.53
N ALA A 184 9.02 -9.08 11.80
CA ALA A 184 8.35 -9.12 10.51
C ALA A 184 9.17 -9.86 9.43
N VAL A 185 10.50 -9.69 9.43
CA VAL A 185 11.42 -10.45 8.56
C VAL A 185 11.43 -11.94 8.94
N LEU A 186 11.53 -12.27 10.23
CA LEU A 186 11.51 -13.66 10.72
C LEU A 186 10.20 -14.38 10.38
N LEU A 187 9.07 -13.65 10.36
CA LEU A 187 7.76 -14.17 9.98
C LEU A 187 7.48 -14.13 8.47
N ASN A 188 8.46 -13.75 7.64
CA ASN A 188 8.37 -13.64 6.19
C ASN A 188 7.23 -12.70 5.73
N SER A 189 7.16 -11.49 6.29
CA SER A 189 6.27 -10.44 5.80
C SER A 189 6.59 -10.12 4.34
N LYS A 190 5.57 -10.12 3.47
CA LYS A 190 5.73 -9.91 2.01
C LYS A 190 6.07 -8.45 1.68
N ARG A 191 5.57 -7.52 2.48
CA ARG A 191 5.87 -6.07 2.46
C ARG A 191 5.84 -5.55 3.90
N ILE A 192 6.34 -4.33 4.10
CA ILE A 192 6.32 -3.64 5.38
C ILE A 192 5.65 -2.27 5.24
N GLY A 193 4.64 -2.01 6.07
CA GLY A 193 4.05 -0.69 6.25
C GLY A 193 5.05 0.27 6.89
N HIS A 194 5.26 1.43 6.26
CA HIS A 194 6.16 2.53 6.65
C HIS A 194 7.65 2.22 6.64
N GLY A 195 8.13 1.26 7.43
CA GLY A 195 9.56 0.92 7.52
C GLY A 195 10.47 2.08 7.93
N PHE A 196 9.94 3.12 8.57
CA PHE A 196 10.62 4.41 8.82
C PHE A 196 11.94 4.24 9.61
N ALA A 197 11.97 3.33 10.59
CA ALA A 197 13.17 3.01 11.37
C ALA A 197 14.23 2.16 10.64
N LEU A 198 13.93 1.60 9.45
CA LEU A 198 14.73 0.52 8.83
C LEU A 198 16.21 0.85 8.64
N MET A 199 16.55 2.08 8.27
CA MET A 199 17.94 2.50 8.08
C MET A 199 18.79 2.50 9.36
N LYS A 200 18.17 2.31 10.54
CA LYS A 200 18.84 2.12 11.83
C LYS A 200 19.32 0.68 12.05
N HIS A 201 18.90 -0.25 11.19
CA HIS A 201 19.21 -1.68 11.28
C HIS A 201 20.00 -2.14 10.04
N PRO A 202 21.33 -1.88 9.95
CA PRO A 202 22.12 -2.19 8.76
C PRO A 202 22.12 -3.68 8.39
N HIS A 203 21.95 -4.59 9.35
CA HIS A 203 21.81 -6.03 9.07
C HIS A 203 20.47 -6.41 8.40
N LEU A 204 19.43 -5.57 8.53
CA LEU A 204 18.15 -5.77 7.85
C LEU A 204 18.15 -5.18 6.44
N VAL A 205 18.91 -4.11 6.17
CA VAL A 205 18.99 -3.47 4.83
C VAL A 205 19.24 -4.51 3.72
N GLU A 206 20.19 -5.45 3.93
CA GLU A 206 20.50 -6.51 2.97
C GLU A 206 19.39 -7.57 2.78
N LYS A 207 18.40 -7.64 3.69
CA LYS A 207 17.19 -8.48 3.52
C LYS A 207 16.10 -7.77 2.72
N PHE A 208 16.03 -6.44 2.82
CA PHE A 208 15.03 -5.62 2.11
C PHE A 208 15.45 -5.29 0.68
N LYS A 209 16.75 -5.13 0.44
CA LYS A 209 17.35 -4.81 -0.86
C LYS A 209 16.95 -5.78 -1.97
N LYS A 210 16.56 -5.23 -3.13
CA LYS A 210 16.31 -6.02 -4.35
C LYS A 210 17.64 -6.40 -5.00
N THR A 211 17.77 -7.65 -5.44
CA THR A 211 18.95 -8.19 -6.14
C THR A 211 18.50 -9.13 -7.26
N ASP A 212 19.41 -9.55 -8.13
CA ASP A 212 19.09 -10.49 -9.24
C ASP A 212 18.54 -11.84 -8.74
N THR A 213 18.91 -12.25 -7.52
CA THR A 213 18.50 -13.52 -6.90
C THR A 213 17.43 -13.38 -5.82
N SER A 214 17.04 -12.16 -5.44
CA SER A 214 16.02 -11.93 -4.41
C SER A 214 15.17 -10.70 -4.73
N PRO A 215 13.83 -10.79 -4.69
CA PRO A 215 12.97 -9.62 -4.87
C PRO A 215 13.12 -8.60 -3.74
N GLY A 216 13.77 -8.93 -2.62
CA GLY A 216 13.80 -8.09 -1.43
C GLY A 216 12.42 -7.97 -0.77
N ILE A 217 12.29 -7.03 0.15
CA ILE A 217 11.06 -6.74 0.89
C ILE A 217 10.69 -5.28 0.61
N CYS A 218 9.49 -5.06 0.07
CA CYS A 218 9.05 -3.72 -0.29
C CYS A 218 8.54 -2.94 0.92
N VAL A 219 8.99 -1.69 1.03
CA VAL A 219 8.52 -0.73 2.04
C VAL A 219 7.40 0.13 1.45
N GLU A 220 6.29 0.25 2.18
CA GLU A 220 5.14 1.07 1.82
C GLU A 220 5.30 2.45 2.47
N LEU A 221 5.83 3.42 1.74
CA LEU A 221 6.06 4.79 2.22
C LEU A 221 4.73 5.54 2.32
N CYS A 222 4.55 6.31 3.40
CA CYS A 222 3.39 7.17 3.64
C CYS A 222 3.81 8.57 4.13
N PRO A 223 4.56 9.38 3.33
CA PRO A 223 5.30 10.51 3.88
C PRO A 223 4.45 11.58 4.57
N ILE A 224 3.25 11.91 4.08
CA ILE A 224 2.36 12.88 4.75
C ILE A 224 1.88 12.32 6.11
N SER A 225 1.61 11.01 6.20
CA SER A 225 1.28 10.37 7.48
C SER A 225 2.45 10.52 8.47
N ASN A 226 3.68 10.24 8.04
CA ASN A 226 4.85 10.31 8.90
C ASN A 226 5.21 11.76 9.32
N GLU A 227 4.90 12.77 8.50
CA GLU A 227 5.01 14.20 8.87
C GLU A 227 3.94 14.61 9.90
N LEU A 228 2.67 14.28 9.64
CA LEU A 228 1.54 14.64 10.51
C LEU A 228 1.54 13.88 11.84
N LEU A 229 2.12 12.68 11.88
CA LEU A 229 2.35 11.88 13.10
C LEU A 229 3.69 12.20 13.79
N HIS A 230 4.41 13.24 13.33
CA HIS A 230 5.63 13.79 13.93
C HIS A 230 6.85 12.85 13.99
N LEU A 231 6.97 11.91 13.04
CA LEU A 231 8.18 11.10 12.86
C LEU A 231 9.30 11.87 12.13
N CYS A 232 8.92 12.81 11.26
CA CYS A 232 9.80 13.79 10.62
C CYS A 232 9.15 15.18 10.62
N ARG A 233 9.92 16.28 10.65
CA ARG A 233 9.33 17.63 10.63
C ARG A 233 8.82 18.05 9.25
N ASN A 234 9.36 17.44 8.20
CA ASN A 234 8.97 17.61 6.81
C ASN A 234 9.65 16.50 5.97
N ILE A 235 9.25 16.38 4.71
CA ILE A 235 9.77 15.40 3.76
C ILE A 235 11.30 15.33 3.60
N LYS A 236 12.05 16.42 3.84
CA LYS A 236 13.54 16.41 3.73
C LYS A 236 14.23 15.65 4.87
N GLU A 237 13.48 15.29 5.91
CA GLU A 237 13.93 14.46 7.04
C GLU A 237 13.36 13.03 6.97
N HIS A 238 12.57 12.73 5.94
CA HIS A 238 12.00 11.40 5.75
C HIS A 238 13.07 10.46 5.16
N PRO A 239 13.28 9.25 5.71
CA PRO A 239 14.37 8.33 5.34
C PRO A 239 14.21 7.64 3.97
N PHE A 240 13.33 8.13 3.08
CA PHE A 240 13.08 7.47 1.81
C PHE A 240 14.23 7.61 0.79
N PRO A 241 15.00 8.73 0.71
CA PRO A 241 16.14 8.80 -0.19
C PRO A 241 17.21 7.76 0.16
N GLU A 242 17.44 7.50 1.45
CA GLU A 242 18.37 6.49 1.94
C GLU A 242 17.89 5.06 1.63
N LEU A 243 16.58 4.78 1.80
CA LEU A 243 15.99 3.50 1.41
C LEU A 243 16.19 3.22 -0.09
N LEU A 244 15.88 4.20 -0.94
CA LEU A 244 16.04 4.09 -2.39
C LEU A 244 17.52 3.96 -2.79
N ALA A 245 18.42 4.73 -2.17
CA ALA A 245 19.86 4.65 -2.42
C ALA A 245 20.47 3.31 -1.97
N ALA A 246 19.90 2.66 -0.95
CA ALA A 246 20.29 1.31 -0.52
C ALA A 246 19.80 0.20 -1.49
N GLY A 247 18.97 0.52 -2.48
CA GLY A 247 18.37 -0.45 -3.41
C GLY A 247 17.16 -1.18 -2.82
N ILE A 248 16.51 -0.61 -1.81
CA ILE A 248 15.28 -1.15 -1.22
C ILE A 248 14.10 -0.74 -2.13
N PRO A 249 13.24 -1.70 -2.54
CA PRO A 249 12.04 -1.38 -3.30
C PRO A 249 11.02 -0.66 -2.42
N CYS A 250 10.40 0.39 -2.94
CA CYS A 250 9.42 1.19 -2.20
C CYS A 250 8.14 1.46 -3.02
N THR A 251 6.99 1.53 -2.36
CA THR A 251 5.77 2.11 -2.92
C THR A 251 5.44 3.43 -2.23
N VAL A 252 4.68 4.29 -2.91
CA VAL A 252 4.10 5.51 -2.33
C VAL A 252 2.63 5.24 -2.05
N ASN A 253 2.13 5.62 -0.88
CA ASN A 253 0.78 5.31 -0.41
C ASN A 253 0.27 6.50 0.42
N SER A 254 -1.06 6.72 0.43
CA SER A 254 -1.68 7.85 1.15
C SER A 254 -2.22 7.52 2.55
N ASP A 255 -2.00 6.29 3.01
CA ASP A 255 -2.41 5.76 4.32
C ASP A 255 -3.88 6.05 4.67
N ASN A 256 -4.16 7.16 5.37
CA ASN A 256 -5.50 7.61 5.77
C ASN A 256 -5.90 8.92 5.06
N PRO A 257 -6.14 8.94 3.73
CA PRO A 257 -6.32 10.18 2.95
C PRO A 257 -7.56 10.99 3.31
N SER A 258 -8.56 10.37 3.94
CA SER A 258 -9.74 11.08 4.47
C SER A 258 -9.46 11.77 5.81
N LEU A 259 -8.49 11.29 6.60
CA LEU A 259 -8.09 11.87 7.88
C LEU A 259 -7.09 13.02 7.66
N PHE A 260 -6.10 12.79 6.80
CA PHE A 260 -5.05 13.77 6.49
C PHE A 260 -5.44 14.80 5.42
N SER A 261 -6.66 14.70 4.86
CA SER A 261 -7.14 15.54 3.75
C SER A 261 -6.21 15.57 2.53
N ASN A 262 -5.46 14.49 2.31
CA ASN A 262 -4.45 14.37 1.24
C ASN A 262 -4.96 13.46 0.10
N SER A 263 -4.09 13.16 -0.86
CA SER A 263 -4.32 12.16 -1.91
C SER A 263 -3.01 11.61 -2.47
N MET A 264 -3.07 10.64 -3.40
CA MET A 264 -1.87 10.07 -4.01
C MET A 264 -1.02 11.11 -4.74
N SER A 265 -1.66 12.08 -5.40
CA SER A 265 -0.97 13.21 -6.04
C SER A 265 -0.18 14.05 -5.03
N HIS A 266 -0.69 14.22 -3.81
CA HIS A 266 0.02 14.94 -2.73
C HIS A 266 1.22 14.14 -2.20
N GLU A 267 1.10 12.81 -2.07
CA GLU A 267 2.23 11.97 -1.64
C GLU A 267 3.35 11.93 -2.69
N PHE A 268 3.00 11.84 -3.99
CA PHE A 268 3.99 11.96 -5.06
C PHE A 268 4.62 13.35 -5.12
N TYR A 269 3.85 14.42 -4.88
CA TYR A 269 4.40 15.78 -4.75
C TYR A 269 5.42 15.88 -3.62
N GLN A 270 5.15 15.28 -2.45
CA GLN A 270 6.14 15.21 -1.37
C GLN A 270 7.42 14.51 -1.86
N ILE A 271 7.33 13.30 -2.45
CA ILE A 271 8.50 12.58 -2.98
C ILE A 271 9.32 13.46 -3.96
N MET A 272 8.66 14.19 -4.86
CA MET A 272 9.31 15.11 -5.80
C MET A 272 10.07 16.26 -5.10
N VAL A 273 9.48 16.85 -4.07
CA VAL A 273 10.08 17.96 -3.28
C VAL A 273 11.18 17.46 -2.33
N GLY A 274 11.03 16.26 -1.78
CA GLY A 274 11.98 15.63 -0.87
C GLY A 274 13.28 15.19 -1.54
N ALA A 275 13.18 14.68 -2.78
CA ALA A 275 14.31 14.22 -3.56
C ALA A 275 14.28 14.82 -4.98
N PRO A 276 14.62 16.12 -5.13
CA PRO A 276 14.56 16.83 -6.42
C PRO A 276 15.54 16.31 -7.47
N THR A 277 16.47 15.44 -7.08
CA THR A 277 17.38 14.71 -8.00
C THR A 277 16.77 13.43 -8.58
N MET A 278 15.57 13.03 -8.16
CA MET A 278 14.88 11.89 -8.75
C MET A 278 14.43 12.20 -10.17
N SER A 279 14.74 11.29 -11.09
CA SER A 279 14.30 11.38 -12.47
C SER A 279 12.85 10.93 -12.66
N LEU A 280 12.27 11.30 -13.81
CA LEU A 280 11.01 10.75 -14.32
C LEU A 280 10.98 9.21 -14.31
N SER A 281 12.09 8.54 -14.64
CA SER A 281 12.19 7.08 -14.57
C SER A 281 12.15 6.53 -13.14
N SER A 282 12.64 7.31 -12.16
CA SER A 282 12.62 6.95 -10.74
C SER A 282 11.20 7.02 -10.16
N TRP A 283 10.42 8.04 -10.52
CA TRP A 283 8.99 8.10 -10.17
C TRP A 283 8.19 6.98 -10.83
N LYS A 284 8.49 6.65 -12.09
CA LYS A 284 7.92 5.48 -12.77
C LYS A 284 8.24 4.19 -12.02
N GLN A 285 9.44 4.04 -11.49
CA GLN A 285 9.85 2.83 -10.77
C GLN A 285 9.06 2.61 -9.47
N LEU A 286 8.74 3.69 -8.73
CA LEU A 286 7.81 3.62 -7.58
C LEU A 286 6.43 3.11 -8.00
N ALA A 287 5.88 3.61 -9.12
CA ALA A 287 4.61 3.14 -9.66
C ALA A 287 4.68 1.67 -10.12
N ARG A 288 5.78 1.25 -10.77
CA ARG A 288 6.01 -0.15 -11.19
C ARG A 288 6.09 -1.09 -9.99
N TRP A 289 6.79 -0.70 -8.92
CA TRP A 289 6.87 -1.47 -7.69
C TRP A 289 5.50 -1.65 -6.99
N SER A 290 4.57 -0.69 -7.13
CA SER A 290 3.20 -0.89 -6.63
C SER A 290 2.48 -2.08 -7.28
N ILE A 291 2.83 -2.40 -8.53
CA ILE A 291 2.31 -3.56 -9.27
C ILE A 291 3.14 -4.82 -9.01
N GLU A 292 4.48 -4.74 -9.08
CA GLU A 292 5.40 -5.87 -8.85
C GLU A 292 5.23 -6.50 -7.46
N TYR A 293 5.07 -5.69 -6.40
CA TYR A 293 4.91 -6.18 -5.02
C TYR A 293 3.45 -6.31 -4.59
N SER A 294 2.47 -6.14 -5.49
CA SER A 294 1.06 -6.34 -5.17
C SER A 294 0.69 -7.79 -4.82
N CYS A 295 -0.56 -7.97 -4.38
CA CYS A 295 -1.24 -9.25 -4.21
C CYS A 295 -2.10 -9.66 -5.43
N LEU A 296 -1.86 -9.04 -6.60
CA LEU A 296 -2.42 -9.47 -7.88
C LEU A 296 -1.88 -10.83 -8.32
N LYS A 297 -2.59 -11.51 -9.23
CA LYS A 297 -2.09 -12.72 -9.89
C LYS A 297 -1.01 -12.33 -10.93
N PRO A 298 0.01 -13.17 -11.23
CA PRO A 298 1.08 -12.79 -12.15
C PRO A 298 0.61 -12.29 -13.52
N GLN A 299 -0.47 -12.85 -14.08
CA GLN A 299 -1.10 -12.36 -15.31
C GLN A 299 -1.65 -10.93 -15.16
N GLN A 300 -2.30 -10.62 -14.04
CA GLN A 300 -2.81 -9.27 -13.74
C GLN A 300 -1.68 -8.28 -13.46
N GLN A 301 -0.55 -8.74 -12.89
CA GLN A 301 0.65 -7.91 -12.73
C GLN A 301 1.26 -7.57 -14.10
N ALA A 302 1.37 -8.53 -15.01
CA ALA A 302 1.84 -8.30 -16.38
C ALA A 302 0.91 -7.36 -17.16
N GLU A 303 -0.41 -7.54 -17.05
CA GLU A 303 -1.42 -6.63 -17.62
C GLU A 303 -1.31 -5.22 -17.03
N GLY A 304 -1.18 -5.10 -15.70
CA GLY A 304 -1.04 -3.81 -15.01
C GLY A 304 0.25 -3.09 -15.36
N LEU A 305 1.38 -3.80 -15.48
CA LEU A 305 2.65 -3.23 -15.93
C LEU A 305 2.56 -2.73 -17.37
N LYS A 306 1.85 -3.45 -18.25
CA LYS A 306 1.59 -2.98 -19.62
C LYS A 306 0.73 -1.71 -19.62
N LEU A 307 -0.37 -1.69 -18.87
CA LEU A 307 -1.23 -0.50 -18.74
C LEU A 307 -0.44 0.69 -18.20
N LEU A 308 0.40 0.49 -17.17
CA LEU A 308 1.29 1.52 -16.66
C LEU A 308 2.30 2.00 -17.72
N ASP A 309 2.91 1.10 -18.50
CA ASP A 309 3.87 1.48 -19.54
C ASP A 309 3.20 2.24 -20.71
N ASP A 310 1.95 1.89 -21.07
CA ASP A 310 1.14 2.58 -22.08
C ASP A 310 0.67 3.97 -21.56
N SER A 311 0.02 4.04 -20.40
CA SER A 311 -0.43 5.31 -19.80
C SER A 311 0.72 6.25 -19.43
N TRP A 312 1.89 5.73 -19.04
CA TRP A 312 3.07 6.55 -18.79
C TRP A 312 3.59 7.22 -20.06
N ARG A 313 3.53 6.52 -21.20
CA ARG A 313 3.93 7.09 -22.50
C ARG A 313 2.98 8.22 -22.89
N GLU A 314 1.68 8.01 -22.74
CA GLU A 314 0.66 9.02 -22.99
C GLU A 314 0.86 10.24 -22.07
N PHE A 315 1.07 10.02 -20.77
CA PHE A 315 1.38 11.09 -19.81
C PHE A 315 2.62 11.90 -20.23
N CYS A 316 3.72 11.25 -20.62
CA CYS A 316 4.92 11.97 -21.08
C CYS A 316 4.64 12.79 -22.36
N GLN A 317 3.84 12.26 -23.28
CA GLN A 317 3.44 12.97 -24.50
C GLN A 317 2.52 14.17 -24.19
N GLN A 318 1.60 14.02 -23.24
CA GLN A 318 0.73 15.11 -22.76
C GLN A 318 1.55 16.21 -22.09
N VAL A 319 2.50 15.87 -21.20
CA VAL A 319 3.42 16.82 -20.56
C VAL A 319 4.23 17.59 -21.61
N VAL A 320 4.82 16.92 -22.60
CA VAL A 320 5.53 17.63 -23.69
C VAL A 320 4.56 18.52 -24.47
N HIS A 321 3.36 18.04 -24.81
CA HIS A 321 2.39 18.83 -25.58
C HIS A 321 1.89 20.08 -24.83
N GLU A 322 1.64 19.97 -23.52
CA GLU A 322 1.14 21.06 -22.67
C GLU A 322 2.23 22.09 -22.35
N TYR A 323 3.45 21.64 -22.03
CA TYR A 323 4.50 22.51 -21.48
C TYR A 323 5.60 22.90 -22.48
N GLU A 324 5.79 22.23 -23.62
CA GLU A 324 6.74 22.66 -24.67
C GLU A 324 6.51 24.11 -25.14
N PRO A 325 5.27 24.63 -25.31
CA PRO A 325 5.05 26.02 -25.70
C PRO A 325 5.61 27.06 -24.71
N LEU A 326 5.82 26.66 -23.44
CA LEU A 326 6.37 27.50 -22.38
C LEU A 326 7.90 27.52 -22.37
N MET A 327 8.57 26.73 -23.20
CA MET A 327 10.03 26.71 -23.28
C MET A 327 10.53 27.87 -24.18
N VAL A 328 11.79 28.27 -23.99
CA VAL A 328 12.43 29.33 -24.79
C VAL A 328 12.63 28.88 -26.25
N SER A 329 13.05 27.63 -26.47
CA SER A 329 13.06 26.97 -27.78
C SER A 329 12.92 25.45 -27.63
N LYS A 330 12.71 24.73 -28.74
CA LYS A 330 12.62 23.26 -28.75
C LYS A 330 13.95 22.56 -28.39
N GLU A 331 15.08 23.25 -28.53
CA GLU A 331 16.41 22.75 -28.16
C GLU A 331 16.88 23.21 -26.77
N SER A 332 16.01 23.88 -25.99
CA SER A 332 16.37 24.49 -24.70
C SER A 332 15.49 23.98 -23.56
N ASP A 333 16.13 23.50 -22.49
CA ASP A 333 15.46 23.15 -21.22
C ASP A 333 15.05 24.40 -20.40
N ALA A 334 15.32 25.62 -20.89
CA ALA A 334 14.96 26.85 -20.20
C ALA A 334 13.48 27.21 -20.43
N ILE A 335 12.77 27.53 -19.35
CA ILE A 335 11.39 28.02 -19.35
C ILE A 335 11.38 29.51 -19.68
N ASP A 336 10.44 29.92 -20.54
CA ASP A 336 10.08 31.32 -20.80
C ASP A 336 9.18 31.81 -19.65
N GLU A 337 9.79 32.50 -18.67
CA GLU A 337 9.10 32.95 -17.45
C GLU A 337 7.86 33.80 -17.74
N ALA A 338 7.86 34.59 -18.82
CA ALA A 338 6.73 35.44 -19.18
C ALA A 338 5.53 34.60 -19.65
N LYS A 339 5.74 33.62 -20.53
CA LYS A 339 4.68 32.68 -20.94
C LYS A 339 4.20 31.83 -19.76
N ALA A 340 5.11 31.39 -18.90
CA ALA A 340 4.78 30.59 -17.73
C ALA A 340 3.93 31.37 -16.71
N GLU A 341 4.23 32.65 -16.46
CA GLU A 341 3.43 33.51 -15.58
C GLU A 341 2.11 33.97 -16.22
N GLU A 342 2.01 34.05 -17.55
CA GLU A 342 0.73 34.26 -18.25
C GLU A 342 -0.18 33.01 -18.16
N ALA A 343 0.36 31.82 -18.41
CA ALA A 343 -0.40 30.57 -18.42
C ALA A 343 -0.75 30.05 -17.00
N TYR A 344 0.17 30.23 -16.04
CA TYR A 344 0.03 29.79 -14.66
C TYR A 344 0.34 30.96 -13.69
N PRO A 345 -0.51 32.00 -13.66
CA PRO A 345 -0.27 33.18 -12.86
C PRO A 345 -0.12 32.83 -11.38
N LYS A 346 0.83 33.50 -10.71
CA LYS A 346 1.11 33.32 -9.28
C LYS A 346 -0.20 33.39 -8.50
N ARG A 347 -0.52 32.33 -7.74
CA ARG A 347 -1.69 32.31 -6.86
C ARG A 347 -1.54 33.41 -5.81
N VAL A 348 -2.23 34.53 -6.01
CA VAL A 348 -2.34 35.58 -5.00
C VAL A 348 -2.97 34.93 -3.76
N PRO A 349 -2.33 34.99 -2.57
CA PRO A 349 -2.95 34.51 -1.35
C PRO A 349 -4.25 35.26 -1.14
N THR A 350 -5.38 34.55 -1.17
CA THR A 350 -6.66 35.12 -0.74
C THR A 350 -6.51 35.47 0.73
N THR A 351 -6.53 36.76 1.06
CA THR A 351 -6.57 37.22 2.44
C THR A 351 -7.82 36.63 3.10
N ALA A 352 -7.60 35.78 4.10
CA ALA A 352 -8.64 35.18 4.93
C ALA A 352 -9.14 36.16 6.00
#